data_AF-A0A0Q9ESE4-F1
#
_entry.id   AF-A0A0Q9ESE4-F1
#
_cell.length_a   1.000
_cell.length_b   1.000
_cell.length_c   1.000
_cell.angle_alpha   90.00
_cell.angle_beta   90.00
_cell.angle_gamma   90.00
#
_symmetry.space_group_name_H-M   'P 1'
#
loop_
_entity.id
_entity.type
_entity.pdbx_description
1 polymer ?
#
loop_
_entity_poly.entity_id
_entity_poly.type
_entity_poly.pdbx_seq_one_letter_code
_entity_poly.pdbx_strand_id
1 'polypeptide(L)'
;MTKRLAFALLLTAALAACQRTPTSAELEGLVIEVPGLQRAAPLNQDIPAAQWPDALKRLAPKRVYNAADGLYIVTSSFFVTEQGIYVPRDTQRAPPTGSDPSYTPIGLGFYSYRIEG
;
A
#
# COMPACT_ATOMS: atom_id res chain seq x y z
N MET A 1 34.80 12.88 -38.46
CA MET A 1 33.39 13.20 -38.17
C MET A 1 32.60 11.90 -38.12
N THR A 2 32.42 11.34 -36.92
CA THR A 2 31.63 10.13 -36.68
C THR A 2 30.94 10.28 -35.34
N LYS A 3 29.69 10.76 -35.42
CA LYS A 3 28.50 10.31 -34.66
C LYS A 3 28.76 10.03 -33.15
N ARG A 4 28.68 11.02 -32.26
CA ARG A 4 27.44 11.40 -31.54
C ARG A 4 26.43 10.24 -31.39
N LEU A 5 26.75 9.21 -30.60
CA LEU A 5 25.79 8.13 -30.30
C LEU A 5 26.18 7.32 -29.05
N ALA A 6 26.69 7.98 -28.00
CA ALA A 6 27.09 7.31 -26.76
C ALA A 6 26.38 7.85 -25.50
N PHE A 7 25.35 8.68 -25.64
CA PHE A 7 24.70 9.35 -24.50
C PHE A 7 23.24 8.94 -24.25
N ALA A 8 22.70 7.95 -24.96
CA ALA A 8 21.28 7.60 -24.90
C ALA A 8 20.97 6.26 -24.21
N LEU A 9 21.93 5.61 -23.54
CA LEU A 9 21.69 4.30 -22.88
C LEU A 9 21.71 4.33 -21.34
N LEU A 10 21.87 5.50 -20.72
CA LEU A 10 22.02 5.63 -19.25
C LEU A 10 20.80 6.25 -18.55
N LEU A 11 19.65 6.35 -19.22
CA LEU A 11 18.47 7.05 -18.71
C LEU A 11 17.17 6.22 -18.70
N THR A 12 17.27 4.89 -18.57
CA THR A 12 16.08 4.01 -18.54
C THR A 12 15.86 3.27 -17.21
N ALA A 13 16.67 3.53 -16.17
CA ALA A 13 16.58 2.79 -14.90
C ALA A 13 15.94 3.59 -13.73
N ALA A 14 15.38 4.77 -13.96
CA ALA A 14 14.93 5.67 -12.88
C ALA A 14 13.40 5.78 -12.68
N LEU A 15 12.60 4.88 -13.28
CA LEU A 15 11.14 4.85 -13.10
C LEU A 15 10.63 3.53 -12.50
N ALA A 16 11.50 2.74 -11.89
CA ALA A 16 11.04 1.88 -10.81
C ALA A 16 10.69 2.84 -9.65
N ALA A 17 9.45 3.32 -9.63
CA ALA A 17 8.88 3.97 -8.45
C ALA A 17 9.28 3.10 -7.26
N CYS A 18 10.21 3.57 -6.43
CA CYS A 18 10.72 2.78 -5.31
C CYS A 18 9.53 2.48 -4.40
N GLN A 19 8.96 1.29 -4.56
CA GLN A 19 7.91 0.81 -3.69
C GLN A 19 8.57 0.56 -2.35
N ARG A 20 8.33 1.43 -1.37
CA ARG A 20 8.81 1.22 -0.01
C ARG A 20 7.97 0.10 0.60
N THR A 21 8.53 -1.10 0.62
CA THR A 21 8.00 -2.18 1.46
C THR A 21 8.24 -1.80 2.93
N PRO A 22 7.20 -1.83 3.78
CA PRO A 22 7.37 -1.63 5.21
C PRO A 22 8.35 -2.64 5.81
N THR A 23 9.15 -2.19 6.77
CA THR A 23 10.03 -3.05 7.56
C THR A 23 9.21 -3.93 8.51
N SER A 24 9.78 -5.05 8.97
CA SER A 24 9.12 -5.91 9.97
C SER A 24 8.72 -5.15 11.23
N ALA A 25 9.58 -4.23 11.71
CA ALA A 25 9.28 -3.40 12.87
C ALA A 25 8.11 -2.41 12.64
N GLU A 26 7.95 -1.90 11.41
CA GLU A 26 6.78 -1.10 11.06
C GLU A 26 5.51 -1.96 11.05
N LEU A 27 5.56 -3.16 10.46
CA LEU A 27 4.43 -4.09 10.46
C LEU A 27 4.03 -4.52 11.86
N GLU A 28 4.99 -4.83 12.74
CA GLU A 28 4.74 -5.15 14.15
C GLU A 28 3.97 -4.04 14.87
N GLY A 29 4.32 -2.78 14.62
CA GLY A 29 3.60 -1.63 15.17
C GLY A 29 2.16 -1.54 14.69
N LEU A 30 1.86 -2.01 13.48
CA LEU A 30 0.50 -1.99 12.91
C LEU A 30 -0.38 -3.12 13.44
N VAL A 31 0.18 -4.27 13.83
CA VAL A 31 -0.58 -5.46 14.26
C VAL A 31 -1.59 -5.14 15.37
N ILE A 32 -1.22 -4.25 16.30
CA ILE A 32 -2.05 -3.94 17.46
C ILE A 32 -3.13 -2.91 17.09
N GLU A 33 -2.74 -1.84 16.40
CA GLU A 33 -3.58 -0.65 16.23
C GLU A 33 -4.56 -0.78 15.06
N VAL A 34 -4.12 -1.39 13.96
CA VAL A 34 -4.89 -1.44 12.71
C VAL A 34 -6.18 -2.27 12.83
N PRO A 35 -6.20 -3.46 13.46
CA PRO A 35 -7.45 -4.20 13.64
C PRO A 35 -8.48 -3.48 14.52
N GLY A 36 -8.02 -2.66 15.47
CA GLY A 36 -8.88 -1.80 16.27
C GLY A 36 -9.52 -0.71 15.42
N LEU A 37 -8.70 -0.01 14.64
CA LEU A 37 -9.15 1.02 13.70
C LEU A 37 -10.15 0.46 12.68
N GLN A 38 -9.85 -0.70 12.09
CA GLN A 38 -10.71 -1.36 11.09
C GLN A 38 -12.08 -1.76 11.63
N ARG A 39 -12.18 -2.13 12.92
CA ARG A 39 -13.44 -2.49 13.57
C ARG A 39 -14.28 -1.26 13.96
N ALA A 40 -13.62 -0.16 14.33
CA ALA A 40 -14.30 1.06 14.77
C ALA A 40 -14.74 1.95 13.59
N ALA A 41 -14.00 1.93 12.49
CA ALA A 41 -14.26 2.79 11.34
C ALA A 41 -15.50 2.36 10.52
N PRO A 42 -16.33 3.30 10.03
CA PRO A 42 -17.43 2.99 9.13
C PRO A 42 -16.95 2.38 7.82
N LEU A 43 -17.74 1.46 7.26
CA LEU A 43 -17.45 0.83 5.96
C LEU A 43 -17.68 1.80 4.80
N ASN A 44 -16.91 1.61 3.73
CA ASN A 44 -16.93 2.36 2.47
C ASN A 44 -16.70 3.86 2.67
N GLN A 45 -15.92 4.22 3.70
CA GLN A 45 -15.60 5.60 4.04
C GLN A 45 -14.11 5.75 4.34
N ASP A 46 -13.62 6.94 4.04
CA ASP A 46 -12.30 7.39 4.46
C ASP A 46 -12.26 7.58 5.97
N ILE A 47 -11.15 7.16 6.57
CA ILE A 47 -10.85 7.39 7.97
C ILE A 47 -10.11 8.72 8.06
N PRO A 48 -10.63 9.72 8.78
CA PRO A 48 -9.96 11.01 8.94
C PRO A 48 -8.55 10.86 9.51
N ALA A 49 -7.59 11.64 9.00
CA ALA A 49 -6.19 11.56 9.42
C ALA A 49 -5.97 11.82 10.93
N ALA A 50 -6.87 12.57 11.57
CA ALA A 50 -6.88 12.80 13.01
C ALA A 50 -7.10 11.51 13.83
N GLN A 51 -7.69 10.47 13.23
CA GLN A 51 -7.97 9.18 13.87
C GLN A 51 -6.87 8.14 13.58
N TRP A 52 -5.88 8.48 12.75
CA TRP A 52 -4.80 7.56 12.43
C TRP A 52 -3.88 7.38 13.64
N PRO A 53 -3.57 6.14 14.02
CA PRO A 53 -2.65 5.92 15.12
C PRO A 53 -1.20 6.16 14.65
N ASP A 54 -0.29 6.35 15.60
CA ASP A 54 1.05 6.85 15.27
C ASP A 54 1.88 5.83 14.47
N ALA A 55 1.66 4.52 14.66
CA ALA A 55 2.32 3.52 13.81
C ALA A 55 1.91 3.67 12.35
N LEU A 56 0.64 3.97 12.08
CA LEU A 56 0.12 4.18 10.73
C LEU A 56 0.66 5.48 10.12
N LYS A 57 0.77 6.57 10.90
CA LYS A 57 1.34 7.84 10.42
C LYS A 57 2.80 7.72 9.94
N ARG A 58 3.60 6.84 10.55
CA ARG A 58 5.01 6.61 10.14
C ARG A 58 5.15 6.10 8.72
N LEU A 59 4.11 5.49 8.16
CA LEU A 59 4.06 5.05 6.77
C LEU A 59 3.82 6.20 5.78
N ALA A 60 3.58 7.42 6.27
CA ALA A 60 3.16 8.58 5.50
C ALA A 60 1.98 8.29 4.53
N PRO A 61 0.84 7.80 5.03
CA PRO A 61 -0.29 7.48 4.17
C PRO A 61 -0.92 8.75 3.58
N LYS A 62 -1.36 8.65 2.32
CA LYS A 62 -2.16 9.67 1.63
C LYS A 62 -3.64 9.56 1.96
N ARG A 63 -4.14 8.34 2.13
CA ARG A 63 -5.54 8.02 2.44
C ARG A 63 -5.58 6.71 3.21
N VAL A 64 -6.55 6.57 4.11
CA VAL A 64 -6.88 5.29 4.73
C VAL A 64 -8.37 5.13 4.65
N TYR A 65 -8.84 4.00 4.14
CA TYR A 65 -10.27 3.74 4.01
C TYR A 65 -10.60 2.30 4.36
N ASN A 66 -11.79 2.12 4.93
CA ASN A 66 -12.29 0.83 5.36
C ASN A 66 -13.27 0.31 4.31
N ALA A 67 -12.95 -0.79 3.66
CA ALA A 67 -13.81 -1.44 2.69
C ALA A 67 -14.43 -2.72 3.27
N ALA A 68 -15.37 -3.32 2.54
CA ALA A 68 -16.04 -4.54 2.98
C ALA A 68 -15.05 -5.70 3.20
N ASP A 69 -14.06 -5.82 2.32
CA ASP A 69 -13.06 -6.88 2.29
C ASP A 69 -11.86 -6.61 3.21
N GLY A 70 -11.50 -5.34 3.43
CA GLY A 70 -10.34 -5.00 4.23
C GLY A 70 -10.10 -3.52 4.44
N LEU A 71 -9.05 -3.21 5.19
CA LEU A 71 -8.55 -1.84 5.36
C LEU A 71 -7.46 -1.57 4.32
N TYR A 72 -7.55 -0.41 3.67
CA TYR A 72 -6.56 0.04 2.69
C TYR A 72 -5.82 1.25 3.24
N ILE A 73 -4.50 1.15 3.30
CA ILE A 73 -3.58 2.22 3.72
C ILE A 73 -2.83 2.67 2.47
N VAL A 74 -3.32 3.71 1.82
CA VAL A 74 -2.80 4.22 0.56
C VAL A 74 -1.51 5.00 0.82
N THR A 75 -0.41 4.58 0.22
CA THR A 75 0.90 5.28 0.35
C THR A 75 1.27 6.05 -0.91
N SER A 76 0.76 5.61 -2.07
CA SER A 76 0.88 6.35 -3.32
C SER A 76 -0.38 6.18 -4.17
N SER A 77 -0.71 7.23 -4.91
CA SER A 77 -1.82 7.28 -5.86
C SER A 77 -1.43 8.29 -6.95
N PHE A 78 -1.64 7.91 -8.20
CA PHE A 78 -1.35 8.72 -9.38
C PHE A 78 -2.22 8.26 -10.56
N PHE A 79 -3.12 9.13 -11.04
CA PHE A 79 -4.13 8.80 -12.06
C PHE A 79 -4.96 7.57 -11.68
N VAL A 80 -4.87 6.50 -12.48
CA VAL A 80 -5.58 5.23 -12.27
C VAL A 80 -4.80 4.26 -11.39
N THR A 81 -3.54 4.60 -11.07
CA THR A 81 -2.68 3.75 -10.26
C THR A 81 -2.79 4.09 -8.79
N GLU A 82 -2.80 3.06 -7.95
CA GLU A 82 -2.79 3.20 -6.49
C GLU A 82 -1.97 2.07 -5.88
N GLN A 83 -1.28 2.33 -4.78
CA GLN A 83 -0.56 1.30 -4.04
C GLN A 83 -0.49 1.62 -2.56
N GLY A 84 -0.33 0.57 -1.77
CA GLY A 84 -0.24 0.69 -0.33
C GLY A 84 -0.23 -0.65 0.38
N ILE A 85 -0.72 -0.62 1.62
CA ILE A 85 -0.85 -1.80 2.45
C ILE A 85 -2.33 -2.15 2.56
N TYR A 86 -2.62 -3.43 2.40
CA TYR A 86 -3.92 -4.02 2.59
C TYR A 86 -3.94 -4.91 3.82
N VAL A 87 -4.99 -4.77 4.62
CA VAL A 87 -5.26 -5.60 5.79
C VAL A 87 -6.60 -6.31 5.59
N PRO A 88 -6.59 -7.63 5.34
CA PRO A 88 -7.82 -8.39 5.17
C PRO A 88 -8.69 -8.29 6.42
N ARG A 89 -9.99 -8.15 6.22
CA ARG A 89 -10.96 -8.25 7.33
C ARG A 89 -11.03 -9.67 7.88
N ASP A 90 -11.05 -10.64 6.98
CA ASP A 90 -10.94 -12.06 7.30
C ASP A 90 -9.50 -12.51 7.08
N THR A 91 -8.74 -12.62 8.17
CA THR A 91 -7.32 -13.00 8.11
C THR A 91 -7.11 -14.46 7.70
N GLN A 92 -8.15 -15.29 7.71
CA GLN A 92 -8.11 -16.67 7.22
C GLN A 92 -8.28 -16.74 5.70
N ARG A 93 -8.75 -15.66 5.08
CA ARG A 93 -9.00 -15.60 3.64
C ARG A 93 -7.94 -14.78 2.94
N ALA A 94 -7.18 -15.44 2.07
CA ALA A 94 -6.24 -14.75 1.20
C ALA A 94 -6.99 -13.82 0.22
N PRO A 95 -6.40 -12.67 -0.16
CA PRO A 95 -6.92 -11.84 -1.24
C PRO A 95 -6.98 -12.62 -2.56
N PRO A 96 -7.88 -12.22 -3.49
CA PRO A 96 -7.94 -12.82 -4.81
C PRO A 96 -6.60 -12.69 -5.56
N THR A 97 -6.27 -13.71 -6.36
CA THR A 97 -5.07 -13.73 -7.21
C THR A 97 -5.46 -13.47 -8.66
N GLY A 98 -4.58 -12.81 -9.42
CA GLY A 98 -4.83 -12.49 -10.84
C GLY A 98 -5.92 -11.44 -11.08
N SER A 99 -6.32 -10.69 -10.05
CA SER A 99 -7.23 -9.55 -10.13
C SER A 99 -6.47 -8.22 -10.16
N ASP A 100 -7.19 -7.14 -10.46
CA ASP A 100 -6.82 -5.78 -10.11
C ASP A 100 -7.75 -5.29 -8.99
N PRO A 101 -7.25 -4.89 -7.80
CA PRO A 101 -5.85 -4.87 -7.35
C PRO A 101 -5.14 -6.23 -7.32
N SER A 102 -3.83 -6.16 -7.48
CA SER A 102 -2.88 -7.24 -7.18
C SER A 102 -2.41 -7.16 -5.72
N TYR A 103 -2.14 -8.31 -5.10
CA TYR A 103 -1.73 -8.42 -3.70
C TYR A 103 -0.49 -9.28 -3.54
N THR A 104 0.49 -8.82 -2.76
CA THR A 104 1.70 -9.58 -2.41
C THR A 104 1.82 -9.64 -0.89
N PRO A 105 1.96 -10.83 -0.26
CA PRO A 105 2.16 -10.94 1.17
C PRO A 105 3.45 -10.23 1.61
N ILE A 106 3.38 -9.41 2.65
CA ILE A 106 4.56 -8.72 3.23
C ILE A 106 4.83 -9.13 4.68
N GLY A 107 4.04 -10.04 5.23
CA GLY A 107 4.23 -10.62 6.57
C GLY A 107 3.14 -10.21 7.57
N LEU A 108 3.01 -10.95 8.66
CA LEU A 108 2.06 -10.68 9.78
C LEU A 108 0.59 -10.47 9.34
N GLY A 109 0.17 -11.10 8.24
CA GLY A 109 -1.18 -10.96 7.69
C GLY A 109 -1.40 -9.70 6.85
N PHE A 110 -0.36 -8.88 6.63
CA PHE A 110 -0.39 -7.72 5.75
C PHE A 110 0.01 -8.08 4.32
N TYR A 111 -0.54 -7.32 3.38
CA TYR A 111 -0.23 -7.41 1.95
C TYR A 111 0.17 -6.04 1.43
N SER A 112 1.15 -5.96 0.55
CA SER A 112 1.23 -4.80 -0.35
C SER A 112 0.21 -4.99 -1.45
N TYR A 113 -0.56 -3.95 -1.77
CA TYR A 113 -1.46 -3.97 -2.91
C TYR A 113 -1.05 -2.93 -3.96
N ARG A 114 -1.46 -3.20 -5.21
CA ARG A 114 -1.21 -2.33 -6.36
C ARG A 114 -2.38 -2.43 -7.33
N ILE A 115 -2.95 -1.27 -7.65
CA ILE A 115 -3.94 -1.02 -8.69
C ILE A 115 -3.20 -0.43 -9.89
N GLU A 116 -3.41 -0.99 -11.08
CA GLU A 116 -2.81 -0.49 -12.33
C GLU A 116 -3.82 0.24 -13.24
N GLY A 117 -5.13 -0.02 -13.08
CA GLY A 117 -6.19 0.69 -13.81
C GLY A 117 -6.53 0.13 -15.19
#